data_AF-A0A238J4U0-F1
#
_entry.id   AF-A0A238J4U0-F1
#
_cell.length_a   1.000
_cell.length_b   1.000
_cell.length_c   1.000
_cell.angle_alpha   90.00
_cell.angle_beta   90.00
_cell.angle_gamma   90.00
#
_symmetry.space_group_name_H-M   'P 1'
#
loop_
_entity.id
_entity.type
_entity.pdbx_description
1 polymer ?
#
loop_
_entity_poly.entity_id
_entity_poly.type
_entity_poly.pdbx_seq_one_letter_code
_entity_poly.pdbx_strand_id
1 'polypeptide(L)'
;MIGPFFKVMFKAALFALALLFLPGIGLAGPSTYTCEISDYREIDGDTDNSLAEFAMESSVAIDRATGLVIHPTLGNSVYDKVELLSFGSSGWSFRAVAITEGFDGKGGPGAYYEVKEWEDGPKKPMVIVDGGVVFFGECE
;
A
#
# COMPACT_ATOMS: atom_id res chain seq x y z
N MET A 1 35.66 -4.90 54.11
CA MET A 1 36.41 -5.46 52.95
C MET A 1 35.43 -6.27 52.11
N ILE A 2 34.97 -5.73 50.99
CA ILE A 2 34.03 -6.40 50.07
C ILE A 2 34.87 -7.03 48.96
N GLY A 3 34.81 -8.36 48.83
CA GLY A 3 35.70 -9.15 47.99
C GLY A 3 35.52 -8.91 46.47
N PRO A 4 36.54 -9.25 45.66
CA PRO A 4 36.59 -8.96 44.22
C PRO A 4 35.48 -9.63 43.41
N PHE A 5 34.86 -10.71 43.92
CA PHE A 5 33.74 -11.40 43.29
C PHE A 5 32.47 -10.56 43.16
N PHE A 6 32.19 -9.66 44.13
CA PHE A 6 30.96 -8.86 44.12
C PHE A 6 30.95 -7.80 43.00
N LYS A 7 32.13 -7.31 42.60
CA LYS A 7 32.29 -6.33 41.52
C LYS A 7 32.02 -6.91 40.13
N VAL A 8 32.23 -8.22 39.94
CA VAL A 8 32.03 -8.89 38.63
C VAL A 8 30.55 -9.17 38.38
N MET A 9 29.81 -9.62 39.40
CA MET A 9 28.36 -9.84 39.29
C MET A 9 27.57 -8.54 39.04
N PHE A 10 27.99 -7.42 39.66
CA PHE A 10 27.29 -6.14 39.45
C PHE A 10 27.47 -5.57 38.03
N LYS A 11 28.62 -5.84 37.39
CA LYS A 11 28.85 -5.46 35.97
C LYS A 11 28.03 -6.32 35.00
N ALA A 12 27.87 -7.61 35.28
CA ALA A 12 27.07 -8.51 34.44
C ALA A 12 25.57 -8.15 34.47
N ALA A 13 25.04 -7.78 35.63
CA ALA A 13 23.65 -7.37 35.78
C ALA A 13 23.34 -6.03 35.07
N LEU A 14 24.27 -5.08 35.09
CA LEU A 14 24.14 -3.80 34.37
C LEU A 14 24.18 -3.98 32.84
N PHE A 15 24.95 -4.94 32.33
CA PHE A 15 25.03 -5.23 30.90
C PHE A 15 23.75 -5.91 30.37
N ALA A 16 23.16 -6.82 31.16
CA ALA A 16 21.90 -7.48 30.81
C ALA A 16 20.70 -6.51 30.81
N LEU A 17 20.70 -5.50 31.70
CA LEU A 17 19.66 -4.48 31.75
C LEU A 17 19.73 -3.51 30.55
N ALA A 18 20.93 -3.24 30.03
CA ALA A 18 21.12 -2.39 28.85
C ALA A 18 20.60 -3.03 27.54
N LEU A 19 20.60 -4.37 27.46
CA LEU A 19 20.06 -5.11 26.31
C LEU A 19 18.52 -5.09 26.22
N LEU A 20 17.81 -4.76 27.31
CA LEU A 20 16.35 -4.58 27.31
C LEU A 20 15.89 -3.22 26.79
N PHE A 21 16.83 -2.29 26.56
CA PHE A 21 16.58 -0.97 26.00
C PHE A 21 17.09 -0.82 24.57
N LEU A 22 17.24 -1.93 23.82
CA LEU A 22 17.36 -1.82 22.37
C LEU A 22 15.98 -1.39 21.84
N PRO A 23 15.81 -0.15 21.35
CA PRO A 23 14.59 0.20 20.64
C PRO A 23 14.49 -0.77 19.47
N GLY A 24 13.43 -1.57 19.46
CA GLY A 24 13.08 -2.37 18.30
C GLY A 24 12.94 -1.41 17.14
N ILE A 25 13.91 -1.43 16.23
CA ILE A 25 13.81 -0.71 14.96
C ILE A 25 12.74 -1.47 14.19
N GLY A 26 11.47 -1.13 14.44
CA GLY A 26 10.39 -1.54 13.58
C GLY A 26 10.70 -0.96 12.22
N LEU A 27 11.13 -1.82 11.29
CA LEU A 27 11.19 -1.49 9.88
C LEU A 27 9.76 -1.18 9.45
N ALA A 28 9.38 0.10 9.56
CA ALA A 28 8.19 0.59 8.91
C ALA A 28 8.39 0.32 7.42
N GLY A 29 7.47 -0.45 6.83
CA GLY A 29 7.45 -0.66 5.38
C GLY A 29 7.32 0.68 4.63
N PRO A 30 7.49 0.67 3.30
CA PRO A 30 7.36 1.88 2.50
C PRO A 30 6.05 2.61 2.79
N SER A 31 6.11 3.93 2.95
CA SER A 31 4.94 4.78 3.22
C SER A 31 4.04 4.96 1.99
N THR A 32 4.57 4.63 0.81
CA THR A 32 3.98 4.89 -0.49
C THR A 32 4.35 3.75 -1.42
N TYR A 33 3.42 3.28 -2.23
CA TYR A 33 3.68 2.38 -3.33
C TYR A 33 3.92 3.16 -4.61
N THR A 34 4.87 2.72 -5.43
CA THR A 34 4.99 3.14 -6.83
C THR A 34 4.70 1.94 -7.72
N CYS A 35 3.65 2.01 -8.53
CA CYS A 35 3.15 0.89 -9.30
C CYS A 35 3.24 1.13 -10.80
N GLU A 36 3.62 0.10 -11.54
CA GLU A 36 3.65 0.07 -13.00
C GLU A 36 2.54 -0.86 -13.51
N ILE A 37 1.72 -0.37 -14.44
CA ILE A 37 0.68 -1.15 -15.10
C ILE A 37 1.31 -1.89 -16.28
N SER A 38 1.12 -3.21 -16.33
CA SER A 38 1.67 -4.07 -17.37
C SER A 38 0.62 -4.62 -18.34
N ASP A 39 -0.64 -4.69 -17.91
CA ASP A 39 -1.74 -5.24 -18.72
C ASP A 39 -3.11 -4.73 -18.24
N TYR A 40 -4.14 -4.86 -19.08
CA TYR A 40 -5.53 -4.55 -18.71
C TYR A 40 -6.55 -5.48 -19.39
N ARG A 41 -7.73 -5.62 -18.77
CA ARG A 41 -8.88 -6.37 -19.32
C ARG A 41 -10.15 -5.56 -19.15
N GLU A 42 -10.93 -5.48 -20.22
CA GLU A 42 -12.25 -4.84 -20.19
C GLU A 42 -13.33 -5.90 -19.94
N ILE A 43 -14.32 -5.54 -19.12
CA ILE A 43 -15.43 -6.43 -18.75
C ILE A 43 -16.58 -6.32 -19.77
N ASP A 44 -16.85 -5.12 -20.29
CA ASP A 44 -17.81 -4.86 -21.37
C ASP A 44 -17.04 -4.28 -22.57
N GLY A 45 -16.76 -5.13 -23.57
CA GLY A 45 -15.88 -4.83 -24.71
C GLY A 45 -16.41 -3.82 -25.75
N ASP A 46 -17.10 -2.78 -25.30
CA ASP A 46 -17.63 -1.68 -26.13
C ASP A 46 -17.09 -0.31 -25.67
N THR A 47 -15.94 -0.30 -24.97
CA THR A 47 -15.33 0.92 -24.42
C THR A 47 -14.18 1.40 -25.32
N ASP A 48 -13.98 2.71 -25.40
CA ASP A 48 -12.82 3.31 -26.03
C ASP A 48 -11.57 3.04 -25.16
N ASN A 49 -10.70 2.13 -25.62
CA ASN A 49 -9.50 1.70 -24.91
C ASN A 49 -8.45 2.81 -24.72
N SER A 50 -8.60 3.98 -25.34
CA SER A 50 -7.61 5.06 -25.28
C SER A 50 -7.28 5.50 -23.86
N LEU A 51 -8.26 5.47 -22.93
CA LEU A 51 -8.03 5.80 -21.53
C LEU A 51 -7.22 4.71 -20.80
N ALA A 52 -7.47 3.44 -21.12
CA ALA A 52 -6.73 2.33 -20.53
C ALA A 52 -5.29 2.30 -21.06
N GLU A 53 -5.10 2.51 -22.36
CA GLU A 53 -3.77 2.64 -22.98
C GLU A 53 -2.99 3.82 -22.39
N PHE A 54 -3.62 4.99 -22.27
CA PHE A 54 -2.99 6.16 -21.64
C PHE A 54 -2.61 5.89 -20.17
N ALA A 55 -3.43 5.14 -19.44
CA ALA A 55 -3.11 4.80 -18.06
C ALA A 55 -1.84 3.95 -17.92
N MET A 56 -1.52 3.14 -18.92
CA MET A 56 -0.29 2.35 -18.94
C MET A 56 0.99 3.18 -19.19
N GLU A 57 0.86 4.41 -19.68
CA GLU A 57 2.02 5.26 -20.01
C GLU A 57 2.68 5.89 -18.78
N SER A 58 2.08 5.77 -17.58
CA SER A 58 2.59 6.39 -16.37
C SER A 58 2.45 5.52 -15.13
N SER A 59 3.28 5.81 -14.12
CA SER A 59 3.25 5.10 -12.83
C SER A 59 2.09 5.58 -11.96
N VAL A 60 1.46 4.66 -11.25
CA VAL A 60 0.46 4.95 -10.22
C VAL A 60 1.16 5.04 -8.87
N ALA A 61 1.04 6.18 -8.18
CA ALA A 61 1.54 6.30 -6.81
C ALA A 61 0.39 6.18 -5.81
N ILE A 62 0.59 5.43 -4.72
CA ILE A 62 -0.45 5.19 -3.70
C ILE A 62 0.14 5.47 -2.31
N ASP A 63 -0.45 6.40 -1.57
CA ASP A 63 -0.13 6.62 -0.17
C ASP A 63 -0.72 5.49 0.69
N ARG A 64 0.13 4.72 1.34
CA ARG A 64 -0.27 3.52 2.10
C ARG A 64 -1.06 3.87 3.36
N ALA A 65 -0.84 5.04 3.94
CA ALA A 65 -1.46 5.46 5.19
C ALA A 65 -2.89 5.97 5.01
N THR A 66 -3.19 6.52 3.84
CA THR A 66 -4.48 7.17 3.54
C THR A 66 -5.25 6.46 2.44
N GLY A 67 -4.58 5.66 1.62
CA GLY A 67 -5.11 5.06 0.41
C GLY A 67 -5.15 6.01 -0.78
N LEU A 68 -4.66 7.26 -0.64
CA LEU A 68 -4.70 8.27 -1.69
C LEU A 68 -3.95 7.79 -2.92
N VAL A 69 -4.57 7.88 -4.09
CA VAL A 69 -3.99 7.48 -5.38
C VAL A 69 -3.68 8.71 -6.21
N ILE A 70 -2.45 8.80 -6.70
CA ILE A 70 -1.95 9.88 -7.53
C ILE A 70 -1.67 9.30 -8.92
N HIS A 71 -2.60 9.56 -9.83
CA HIS A 71 -2.51 9.18 -11.24
C HIS A 71 -3.48 10.07 -12.05
N PRO A 72 -3.15 10.49 -13.28
CA PRO A 72 -4.01 11.42 -14.03
C PRO A 72 -5.44 10.92 -14.27
N THR A 73 -5.61 9.63 -14.56
CA THR A 73 -6.90 9.01 -14.92
C THR A 73 -7.41 7.99 -13.91
N LEU A 74 -6.56 7.52 -12.99
CA LEU A 74 -6.89 6.46 -12.03
C LEU A 74 -6.80 6.97 -10.59
N GLY A 75 -6.51 8.25 -10.40
CA GLY A 75 -6.25 8.83 -9.09
C GLY A 75 -7.36 9.72 -8.57
N ASN A 76 -7.08 10.34 -7.44
CA ASN A 76 -7.96 11.28 -6.74
C ASN A 76 -8.26 12.59 -7.49
N SER A 77 -7.71 12.80 -8.69
CA SER A 77 -8.19 13.82 -9.62
C SER A 77 -9.58 13.49 -10.18
N VAL A 78 -9.98 12.21 -10.14
CA VAL A 78 -11.24 11.69 -10.68
C VAL A 78 -12.28 11.40 -9.59
N TYR A 79 -11.84 11.04 -8.38
CA TYR A 79 -12.72 10.69 -7.26
C TYR A 79 -12.60 11.65 -6.08
N ASP A 80 -13.73 12.00 -5.49
CA ASP A 80 -13.81 12.97 -4.40
C ASP A 80 -13.43 12.38 -3.03
N LYS A 81 -13.58 11.06 -2.88
CA LYS A 81 -13.41 10.38 -1.60
C LYS A 81 -12.63 9.08 -1.79
N VAL A 82 -11.73 8.82 -0.85
CA VAL A 82 -11.03 7.54 -0.70
C VAL A 82 -11.32 6.96 0.67
N GLU A 83 -11.57 5.66 0.69
CA GLU A 83 -11.72 4.86 1.89
C GLU A 83 -10.67 3.76 1.90
N LEU A 84 -9.83 3.78 2.92
CA LEU A 84 -8.85 2.73 3.15
C LEU A 84 -9.52 1.56 3.86
N LEU A 85 -9.60 0.41 3.18
CA LEU A 85 -10.20 -0.81 3.70
C LEU A 85 -9.20 -1.66 4.49
N SER A 86 -7.93 -1.62 4.09
CA SER A 86 -6.85 -2.38 4.70
C SER A 86 -5.50 -1.74 4.41
N PHE A 87 -4.71 -1.48 5.45
CA PHE A 87 -3.35 -0.95 5.32
C PHE A 87 -2.34 -1.94 4.73
N GLY A 88 -2.70 -3.22 4.58
CA GLY A 88 -1.76 -4.25 4.13
C GLY A 88 -0.82 -4.75 5.24
N SER A 89 -0.34 -5.99 5.10
CA SER A 89 0.81 -6.51 5.84
C SER A 89 1.41 -7.71 5.09
N SER A 90 2.48 -8.31 5.64
CA SER A 90 2.98 -9.60 5.14
C SER A 90 1.95 -10.74 5.21
N GLY A 91 0.82 -10.56 5.92
CA GLY A 91 -0.25 -11.56 6.01
C GLY A 91 -1.52 -11.23 5.22
N TRP A 92 -1.65 -10.03 4.63
CA TRP A 92 -2.86 -9.64 3.88
C TRP A 92 -2.60 -8.47 2.91
N SER A 93 -3.45 -8.32 1.90
CA SER A 93 -3.32 -7.24 0.90
C SER A 93 -3.65 -5.86 1.49
N PHE A 94 -2.95 -4.84 0.99
CA PHE A 94 -3.43 -3.46 1.05
C PHE A 94 -4.65 -3.33 0.14
N ARG A 95 -5.69 -2.63 0.60
CA ARG A 95 -6.94 -2.43 -0.16
C ARG A 95 -7.53 -1.05 0.11
N ALA A 96 -7.89 -0.36 -0.94
CA ALA A 96 -8.58 0.93 -0.88
C ALA A 96 -9.68 1.01 -1.94
N VAL A 97 -10.66 1.87 -1.70
CA VAL A 97 -11.70 2.21 -2.67
C VAL A 97 -11.76 3.72 -2.82
N ALA A 98 -11.84 4.21 -4.05
CA ALA A 98 -12.14 5.59 -4.37
C ALA A 98 -13.55 5.68 -4.95
N ILE A 99 -14.33 6.69 -4.56
CA ILE A 99 -15.67 6.93 -5.05
C ILE A 99 -15.92 8.42 -5.28
N THR A 100 -16.69 8.73 -6.31
CA THR A 100 -17.32 10.05 -6.49
C THR A 100 -18.67 10.01 -5.77
N GLU A 101 -18.99 11.02 -4.99
CA GLU A 101 -20.32 11.11 -4.38
C GLU A 101 -21.34 11.49 -5.49
N GLY A 102 -22.29 10.59 -5.76
CA GLY A 102 -23.36 10.89 -6.71
C GLY A 102 -24.25 12.05 -6.22
N PHE A 103 -24.80 12.83 -7.15
CA PHE A 103 -25.67 13.99 -6.84
C PHE A 103 -26.89 13.66 -5.96
N ASP A 104 -27.30 12.39 -5.88
CA ASP A 104 -28.43 11.90 -5.09
C ASP A 104 -28.02 11.04 -3.87
N GLY A 105 -26.72 10.97 -3.56
CA GLY A 105 -26.19 10.17 -2.46
C GLY A 105 -26.22 8.66 -2.70
N LYS A 106 -26.51 8.18 -3.92
CA LYS A 106 -26.60 6.74 -4.23
C LYS A 106 -25.31 6.08 -4.74
N GLY A 107 -24.18 6.76 -4.57
CA GLY A 107 -22.87 6.29 -5.04
C GLY A 107 -22.66 6.62 -6.51
N GLY A 108 -21.53 7.24 -6.83
CA GLY A 108 -21.08 7.51 -8.19
C GLY A 108 -20.14 6.42 -8.69
N PRO A 109 -19.42 6.67 -9.81
CA PRO A 109 -18.33 5.79 -10.24
C PRO A 109 -17.30 5.63 -9.12
N GLY A 110 -16.63 4.49 -9.13
CA GLY A 110 -15.60 4.19 -8.15
C GLY A 110 -14.56 3.24 -8.68
N ALA A 111 -13.41 3.29 -8.03
CA ALA A 111 -12.27 2.44 -8.29
C ALA A 111 -11.89 1.63 -7.06
N TYR A 112 -11.40 0.42 -7.29
CA TYR A 112 -10.82 -0.45 -6.28
C TYR A 112 -9.33 -0.64 -6.55
N TYR A 113 -8.53 -0.61 -5.49
CA TYR A 113 -7.09 -0.78 -5.55
C TYR A 113 -6.67 -1.89 -4.59
N GLU A 114 -5.85 -2.82 -5.06
CA GLU A 114 -5.27 -3.87 -4.25
C GLU A 114 -3.79 -4.05 -4.55
N VAL A 115 -2.98 -4.14 -3.49
CA VAL A 115 -1.57 -4.54 -3.57
C VAL A 115 -1.38 -5.78 -2.70
N LYS A 116 -0.93 -6.88 -3.30
CA LYS A 116 -0.77 -8.19 -2.66
C LYS A 116 0.52 -8.23 -1.84
N GLU A 117 0.54 -7.54 -0.71
CA GLU A 117 1.71 -7.45 0.18
C GLU A 117 2.17 -8.80 0.77
N TRP A 118 1.27 -9.79 0.82
CA TRP A 118 1.58 -11.15 1.29
C TRP A 118 2.44 -11.94 0.30
N GLU A 119 2.55 -11.49 -0.94
CA GLU A 119 3.35 -12.16 -1.95
C GLU A 119 4.84 -11.90 -1.71
N ASP A 120 5.65 -12.96 -1.73
CA ASP A 120 7.08 -12.84 -1.49
C ASP A 120 7.79 -12.16 -2.67
N GLY A 121 8.78 -11.32 -2.36
CA GLY A 121 9.59 -10.63 -3.37
C GLY A 121 9.64 -9.11 -3.21
N PRO A 122 10.53 -8.44 -3.96
CA PRO A 122 10.70 -7.00 -3.91
C PRO A 122 9.53 -6.25 -4.58
N LYS A 123 8.90 -6.85 -5.59
CA LYS A 123 7.74 -6.32 -6.28
C LYS A 123 6.47 -7.02 -5.83
N LYS A 124 5.42 -6.26 -5.55
CA LYS A 124 4.12 -6.75 -5.08
C LYS A 124 3.09 -6.64 -6.20
N PRO A 125 2.42 -7.73 -6.59
CA PRO A 125 1.40 -7.64 -7.63
C PRO A 125 0.24 -6.75 -7.23
N MET A 126 -0.29 -6.05 -8.22
CA MET A 126 -1.32 -5.04 -8.05
C MET A 126 -2.50 -5.34 -8.99
N VAL A 127 -3.70 -5.06 -8.50
CA VAL A 127 -4.92 -5.00 -9.30
C VAL A 127 -5.62 -3.67 -9.05
N ILE A 128 -6.02 -2.98 -10.12
CA ILE A 128 -6.90 -1.81 -10.07
C ILE A 128 -8.15 -2.15 -10.88
N VAL A 129 -9.33 -1.88 -10.33
CA VAL A 129 -10.59 -1.99 -11.06
C VAL A 129 -11.21 -0.61 -11.13
N ASP A 130 -11.42 -0.10 -12.35
CA ASP A 130 -12.06 1.19 -12.58
C ASP A 130 -12.88 1.17 -13.87
N GLY A 131 -14.09 1.72 -13.83
CA GLY A 131 -14.89 1.95 -15.04
C GLY A 131 -15.21 0.70 -15.87
N GLY A 132 -15.19 -0.51 -15.27
CA GLY A 132 -15.34 -1.77 -16.00
C GLY A 132 -14.05 -2.32 -16.61
N VAL A 133 -12.90 -1.70 -16.31
CA VAL A 133 -11.57 -2.13 -16.71
C VAL A 133 -10.82 -2.66 -15.49
N VAL A 134 -10.09 -3.75 -15.66
CA VAL A 134 -9.20 -4.34 -14.67
C VAL A 134 -7.77 -4.16 -15.14
N PHE A 135 -6.98 -3.37 -14.44
CA PHE A 135 -5.56 -3.19 -14.67
C PHE A 135 -4.75 -4.13 -13.78
N PHE A 136 -3.67 -4.67 -14.34
CA PHE A 136 -2.72 -5.53 -13.68
C PHE A 136 -1.34 -4.89 -13.70
N GLY A 137 -0.57 -5.11 -12.65
CA GLY A 137 0.75 -4.53 -12.54
C GLY A 137 1.51 -4.99 -11.30
N GLU A 138 2.55 -4.25 -10.98
CA GLU A 138 3.41 -4.51 -9.82
C GLU A 138 3.79 -3.19 -9.14
N CYS A 139 3.97 -3.24 -7.82
CA CYS A 139 4.38 -2.10 -7.00
C CYS A 139 5.69 -2.37 -6.25
N GLU A 140 6.46 -1.32 -6.00
CA GLU A 140 7.61 -1.27 -5.08
C GLU A 140 7.34 -0.33 -3.89
#